data_AF-A0A7Y5HAY8-F1
#
_entry.id   AF-A0A7Y5HAY8-F1
#
_cell.length_a   1.000
_cell.length_b   1.000
_cell.length_c   1.000
_cell.angle_alpha   90.00
_cell.angle_beta   90.00
_cell.angle_gamma   90.00
#
_symmetry.space_group_name_H-M   'P 1'
#
loop_
_entity.id
_entity.type
_entity.pdbx_description
1 polymer ?
#
loop_
_entity_poly.entity_id
_entity_poly.type
_entity_poly.pdbx_seq_one_letter_code
_entity_poly.pdbx_strand_id
1 'polypeptide(L)'
;MSLIMTLLSRSGLYVATVVPPAKGAAPAEVEITAMKVISLRDLTAPQEPVVSGPKGFQASMMDVFAAAKLPAPEGGWTAERMLDLARKPLYREMSPENRQKAVLAELATHSVNPETVVLDAVRKDQALDAYERFLQKKLEETRREAESRRAALQKEIAAVEGMLGKTEGEFAAWQAAKRGKEAELAEALEPLLAHGKISRS
;
A
#
# COMPACT_ATOMS: atom_id res chain seq x y z
N MET A 1 13.33 2.28 6.91
CA MET A 1 14.13 3.52 6.99
C MET A 1 14.49 3.87 5.56
N SER A 2 14.04 5.02 5.03
CA SER A 2 14.21 5.38 3.62
C SER A 2 15.69 5.50 3.20
N LEU A 3 15.97 5.24 1.92
CA LEU A 3 17.29 5.41 1.30
C LEU A 3 17.79 6.85 1.39
N ILE A 4 16.91 7.85 1.27
CA ILE A 4 17.30 9.27 1.40
C ILE A 4 17.74 9.54 2.85
N MET A 5 16.97 9.08 3.83
CA MET A 5 17.34 9.20 5.25
C MET A 5 18.62 8.44 5.61
N THR A 6 18.88 7.31 4.96
CA THR A 6 20.11 6.52 5.13
C THR A 6 21.33 7.24 4.54
N LEU A 7 21.18 7.87 3.37
CA LEU A 7 22.22 8.69 2.74
C LEU A 7 22.52 9.94 3.58
N LEU A 8 21.49 10.61 4.10
CA LEU A 8 21.64 11.80 4.95
C LEU A 8 22.30 11.47 6.30
N SER A 9 22.01 10.29 6.87
CA SER A 9 22.63 9.80 8.11
C SER A 9 24.11 9.42 7.93
N ARG A 10 24.47 8.79 6.81
CA ARG A 10 25.87 8.39 6.52
C ARG A 10 26.80 9.55 6.19
N SER A 11 26.27 10.60 5.56
CA SER A 11 27.10 11.68 5.00
C SER A 11 27.35 12.83 5.98
N GLY A 12 26.52 12.96 7.01
CA GLY A 12 26.32 14.24 7.70
C GLY A 12 25.64 15.23 6.73
N LEU A 13 24.64 15.97 7.19
CA LEU A 13 23.89 16.90 6.34
C LEU A 13 24.70 18.18 6.12
N TYR A 14 25.74 18.10 5.31
CA TYR A 14 26.57 19.24 4.91
C TYR A 14 26.04 19.81 3.61
N VAL A 15 25.38 20.96 3.69
CA VAL A 15 25.04 21.72 2.48
C VAL A 15 26.14 22.75 2.26
N ALA A 16 26.82 22.57 1.13
CA ALA A 16 27.82 23.51 0.64
C ALA A 16 27.12 24.65 -0.11
N THR A 17 27.31 25.88 0.34
CA THR A 17 26.91 27.07 -0.42
C THR A 17 28.10 27.63 -1.17
N VAL A 18 27.90 27.99 -2.43
CA VAL A 18 28.94 28.59 -3.28
C VAL A 18 28.56 30.04 -3.57
N VAL A 19 29.53 30.95 -3.50
CA VAL A 19 29.37 32.32 -4.01
C VAL A 19 29.44 32.28 -5.55
N PRO A 20 28.44 32.80 -6.29
CA PRO A 20 28.47 32.76 -7.74
C PRO A 20 29.72 33.50 -8.27
N PRO A 21 30.41 32.96 -9.28
CA PRO A 21 31.56 33.63 -9.86
C PRO A 21 31.14 34.99 -10.44
N ALA A 22 31.99 36.01 -10.27
CA ALA A 22 31.78 37.32 -10.88
C ALA A 22 31.56 37.15 -12.40
N LYS A 23 30.59 37.90 -12.95
CA LYS A 23 30.14 37.78 -14.35
C LYS A 23 31.35 37.92 -15.31
N GLY A 24 31.82 36.80 -15.86
CA GLY A 24 32.98 36.73 -16.76
C GLY A 24 34.16 35.84 -16.29
N ALA A 25 34.11 35.24 -15.10
CA ALA A 25 35.15 34.31 -14.63
C ALA A 25 34.93 32.86 -15.12
N ALA A 26 36.05 32.15 -15.36
CA ALA A 26 36.06 30.77 -15.86
C ALA A 26 35.40 29.78 -14.88
N PRO A 27 34.78 28.68 -15.37
CA PRO A 27 33.95 27.75 -14.57
C PRO A 27 34.72 26.90 -13.54
N ALA A 28 36.01 27.15 -13.31
CA ALA A 28 36.87 26.33 -12.47
C ALA A 28 36.98 26.79 -11.00
N GLU A 29 36.55 28.01 -10.67
CA GLU A 29 36.75 28.58 -9.34
C GLU A 29 35.44 28.58 -8.53
N VAL A 30 34.95 27.38 -8.24
CA VAL A 30 33.82 27.15 -7.34
C VAL A 30 34.40 26.94 -5.94
N GLU A 31 34.56 28.02 -5.18
CA GLU A 31 35.04 27.95 -3.80
C GLU A 31 33.88 27.61 -2.86
N ILE A 32 33.97 26.47 -2.15
CA ILE A 32 32.99 26.08 -1.14
C ILE A 32 33.26 26.93 0.10
N THR A 33 32.46 27.99 0.29
CA THR A 33 32.73 29.00 1.33
C THR A 33 32.17 28.60 2.69
N ALA A 34 31.13 27.76 2.74
CA ALA A 34 30.54 27.31 3.99
C ALA A 34 29.88 25.92 3.85
N MET A 35 30.12 25.05 4.83
CA MET A 35 29.35 23.82 5.07
C MET A 35 28.42 24.07 6.25
N LYS A 36 27.11 24.11 6.01
CA LYS A 36 26.11 24.21 7.08
C LYS A 36 25.58 22.83 7.41
N VAL A 37 25.53 22.51 8.70
CA VAL A 37 24.86 21.31 9.22
C VAL A 37 23.37 21.58 9.32
N ILE A 38 22.56 20.83 8.58
CA ILE A 38 21.11 20.88 8.75
C ILE A 38 20.70 19.69 9.62
N SER A 39 20.10 19.96 10.78
CA SER A 39 19.59 18.89 11.63
C SER A 39 18.39 18.23 10.95
N LEU A 40 18.33 16.89 10.94
CA LEU A 40 17.14 16.15 10.51
C LEU A 40 15.88 16.57 11.29
N ARG A 41 16.02 17.15 12.50
CA ARG A 41 14.91 17.67 13.30
C ARG A 41 14.35 19.00 12.78
N ASP A 42 15.17 19.79 12.09
CA ASP A 42 14.77 21.07 11.51
C ASP A 42 14.08 20.89 10.14
N LEU A 43 14.23 19.70 9.54
CA LEU A 43 13.43 19.23 8.41
C LEU A 43 12.05 18.81 8.93
N THR A 44 11.22 19.79 9.30
CA THR A 44 9.82 19.56 9.70
C THR A 44 9.14 18.60 8.73
N ALA A 45 8.71 17.44 9.25
CA ALA A 45 7.90 16.50 8.50
C ALA A 45 6.62 17.24 8.07
N PRO A 46 6.26 17.23 6.77
CA PRO A 46 4.93 17.60 6.35
C PRO A 46 3.91 16.84 7.20
N GLN A 47 2.76 17.47 7.46
CA GLN A 47 1.63 16.74 8.03
C GLN A 47 1.45 15.42 7.29
N GLU A 48 1.13 14.34 8.03
CA GLU A 48 0.84 13.05 7.41
C GLU A 48 -0.12 13.31 6.25
N PRO A 49 0.29 13.05 4.98
CA PRO A 49 -0.55 13.33 3.84
C PRO A 49 -1.88 12.64 4.08
N VAL A 50 -2.90 13.45 4.32
CA VAL A 50 -4.29 13.00 4.36
C VAL A 50 -4.66 12.74 2.92
N VAL A 51 -4.20 11.62 2.38
CA VAL A 51 -4.66 11.09 1.10
C VAL A 51 -6.03 10.46 1.36
N SER A 52 -7.00 11.28 1.75
CA SER A 52 -8.40 10.94 1.66
C SER A 52 -8.80 11.07 0.19
N GLY A 53 -8.68 9.98 -0.57
CA GLY A 53 -8.96 10.01 -2.00
C GLY A 53 -9.32 8.63 -2.58
N PRO A 54 -10.13 8.61 -3.66
CA PRO A 54 -10.80 7.40 -4.19
C PRO A 54 -9.88 6.39 -4.86
N LYS A 55 -8.58 6.70 -4.99
CA LYS A 55 -7.66 5.86 -5.76
C LYS A 55 -7.07 4.69 -4.97
N GLY A 56 -7.09 4.68 -3.63
CA GLY A 56 -6.55 3.56 -2.84
C GLY A 56 -5.21 3.06 -3.41
N PHE A 57 -5.05 1.77 -3.66
CA PHE A 57 -3.84 1.19 -4.29
C PHE A 57 -3.53 1.63 -5.73
N GLN A 58 -4.41 2.36 -6.41
CA GLN A 58 -4.27 2.82 -7.80
C GLN A 58 -3.75 4.27 -7.91
N ALA A 59 -3.41 4.94 -6.81
CA ALA A 59 -2.89 6.29 -6.90
C ALA A 59 -1.47 6.30 -7.49
N SER A 60 -1.21 7.21 -8.43
CA SER A 60 0.15 7.43 -8.92
C SER A 60 0.99 8.20 -7.88
N MET A 61 2.32 8.14 -7.96
CA MET A 61 3.19 8.92 -7.06
C MET A 61 2.94 10.43 -7.18
N MET A 62 2.56 10.92 -8.37
CA MET A 62 2.17 12.33 -8.56
C MET A 62 0.89 12.68 -7.80
N ASP A 63 -0.09 11.76 -7.76
CA ASP A 63 -1.29 11.95 -6.95
C ASP A 63 -0.94 12.03 -5.45
N VAL A 64 0.02 11.22 -4.99
CA VAL A 64 0.51 11.23 -3.60
C VAL A 64 1.16 12.57 -3.26
N PHE A 65 2.04 13.08 -4.10
CA PHE A 65 2.69 14.38 -3.89
C PHE A 65 1.69 15.54 -3.93
N ALA A 66 0.73 15.50 -4.84
CA ALA A 66 -0.33 16.51 -4.93
C ALA A 66 -1.20 16.50 -3.66
N ALA A 67 -1.59 15.32 -3.18
CA ALA A 67 -2.36 15.16 -1.94
C ALA A 67 -1.58 15.61 -0.69
N ALA A 68 -0.26 15.45 -0.69
CA ALA A 68 0.63 15.93 0.37
C ALA A 68 0.80 17.47 0.40
N LYS A 69 0.26 18.20 -0.60
CA LYS A 69 0.33 19.67 -0.71
C LYS A 69 1.74 20.21 -0.47
N LEU A 70 2.73 19.58 -1.10
CA LEU A 70 4.13 19.93 -0.91
C LEU A 70 4.40 21.37 -1.41
N PRO A 71 5.16 22.19 -0.67
CA PRO A 71 5.52 23.53 -1.14
C PRO A 71 6.35 23.45 -2.40
N ALA A 72 6.07 24.30 -3.39
CA ALA A 72 6.92 24.40 -4.57
C ALA A 72 8.30 24.98 -4.17
N PRO A 73 9.41 24.32 -4.54
CA PRO A 73 10.75 24.84 -4.28
C PRO A 73 11.05 26.11 -5.11
N GLU A 74 11.92 26.96 -4.58
CA GLU A 74 12.30 28.23 -5.19
C GLU A 74 12.83 28.04 -6.63
N GLY A 75 12.39 28.91 -7.55
CA GLY A 75 12.85 28.90 -8.95
C GLY A 75 12.52 27.63 -9.75
N GLY A 76 11.63 26.76 -9.25
CA GLY A 76 11.27 25.52 -9.94
C GLY A 76 12.39 24.47 -9.96
N TRP A 77 13.30 24.52 -8.98
CA TRP A 77 14.36 23.53 -8.80
C TRP A 77 13.91 22.41 -7.87
N THR A 78 13.27 21.39 -8.46
CA THR A 78 12.80 20.21 -7.73
C THR A 78 13.85 19.08 -7.73
N ALA A 79 13.64 18.09 -6.86
CA ALA A 79 14.42 16.86 -6.84
C ALA A 79 14.38 16.11 -8.19
N GLU A 80 13.26 16.14 -8.93
CA GLU A 80 13.15 15.53 -10.26
C GLU A 80 14.02 16.27 -11.28
N ARG A 81 14.06 17.60 -11.21
CA ARG A 81 14.93 18.39 -12.09
C ARG A 81 16.41 18.08 -11.83
N MET A 82 16.78 17.83 -10.56
CA MET A 82 18.12 17.35 -10.21
C MET A 82 18.40 15.95 -10.73
N LEU A 83 17.41 15.05 -10.66
CA LEU A 83 17.51 13.72 -11.23
C LEU A 83 17.73 13.78 -12.75
N ASP A 84 17.00 14.65 -13.45
CA ASP A 84 17.18 14.86 -14.89
C ASP A 84 18.55 15.45 -15.22
N LEU A 85 19.04 16.40 -14.42
CA LEU A 85 20.39 16.94 -14.55
C LEU A 85 21.46 15.84 -14.37
N ALA A 86 21.33 15.03 -13.32
CA ALA A 86 22.24 13.91 -13.03
C ALA A 86 22.22 12.82 -14.11
N ARG A 87 21.11 12.69 -14.84
CA ARG A 87 20.96 11.75 -15.97
C ARG A 87 21.60 12.26 -17.26
N LYS A 88 21.96 13.54 -17.38
CA LYS A 88 22.65 14.03 -18.60
C LYS A 88 24.05 13.39 -18.73
N PRO A 89 24.49 13.04 -19.95
CA PRO A 89 25.79 12.38 -20.18
C PRO A 89 26.97 13.13 -19.54
N LEU A 90 26.98 14.46 -19.65
CA LEU A 90 27.97 15.35 -19.05
C LEU A 90 28.21 15.08 -17.56
N TYR A 91 27.14 14.87 -16.78
CA TYR A 91 27.24 14.64 -15.34
C TYR A 91 27.55 13.18 -14.99
N ARG A 92 27.22 12.22 -15.87
CA ARG A 92 27.49 10.80 -15.63
C ARG A 92 28.98 10.47 -15.70
N GLU A 93 29.69 11.09 -16.63
CA GLU A 93 31.12 10.86 -16.89
C GLU A 93 32.04 11.55 -15.88
N MET A 94 31.51 12.47 -15.05
CA MET A 94 32.29 13.18 -14.03
C MET A 94 32.61 12.31 -12.82
N SER A 95 33.77 12.54 -12.18
CA SER A 95 34.02 12.01 -10.83
C SER A 95 32.98 12.53 -9.82
N PRO A 96 32.70 11.81 -8.72
CA PRO A 96 31.72 12.26 -7.71
C PRO A 96 31.96 13.69 -7.21
N GLU A 97 33.22 14.06 -6.95
CA GLU A 97 33.61 15.40 -6.49
C GLU A 97 33.36 16.48 -7.54
N ASN A 98 33.74 16.23 -8.80
CA ASN A 98 33.53 17.19 -9.89
C ASN A 98 32.04 17.36 -10.20
N ARG A 99 31.26 16.28 -10.09
CA ARG A 99 29.80 16.29 -10.24
C ARG A 99 29.14 17.14 -9.15
N GLN A 100 29.58 17.00 -7.90
CA GLN A 100 29.11 17.84 -6.79
C GLN A 100 29.41 19.32 -7.06
N LYS A 101 30.65 19.67 -7.44
CA LYS A 101 31.02 21.05 -7.77
C LYS A 101 30.21 21.61 -8.94
N ALA A 102 30.04 20.83 -10.01
CA ALA A 102 29.25 21.23 -11.18
C ALA A 102 27.78 21.47 -10.84
N VAL A 103 27.17 20.60 -10.03
CA VAL A 103 25.80 20.76 -9.55
C VAL A 103 25.64 22.02 -8.69
N LEU A 104 26.56 22.26 -7.76
CA LEU A 104 26.51 23.45 -6.91
C LEU A 104 26.72 24.74 -7.71
N ALA A 105 27.58 24.72 -8.72
CA ALA A 105 27.80 25.85 -9.63
C ALA A 105 26.56 26.17 -10.47
N GLU A 106 25.86 25.14 -10.97
CA GLU A 106 24.60 25.32 -11.68
C GLU A 106 23.57 25.96 -10.73
N LEU A 107 23.37 25.42 -9.52
CA LEU A 107 22.43 26.00 -8.55
C LEU A 107 22.76 27.45 -8.19
N ALA A 108 24.04 27.77 -8.02
CA ALA A 108 24.51 29.13 -7.76
C ALA A 108 24.22 30.09 -8.92
N THR A 109 24.35 29.61 -10.17
CA THR A 109 24.03 30.40 -11.38
C THR A 109 22.56 30.81 -11.42
N HIS A 110 21.67 29.97 -10.89
CA HIS A 110 20.24 30.26 -10.79
C HIS A 110 19.84 30.88 -9.45
N SER A 111 20.81 31.24 -8.58
CA SER A 111 20.57 31.77 -7.23
C SER A 111 19.68 30.88 -6.36
N VAL A 112 19.77 29.56 -6.55
CA VAL A 112 18.97 28.57 -5.83
C VAL A 112 19.73 28.08 -4.61
N ASN A 113 19.10 28.15 -3.44
CA ASN A 113 19.66 27.57 -2.24
C ASN A 113 19.58 26.02 -2.31
N PRO A 114 20.72 25.29 -2.29
CA PRO A 114 20.71 23.83 -2.36
C PRO A 114 19.92 23.16 -1.23
N GLU A 115 19.75 23.83 -0.07
CA GLU A 115 18.93 23.35 1.04
C GLU A 115 17.46 23.14 0.60
N THR A 116 16.94 24.01 -0.26
CA THR A 116 15.53 23.94 -0.72
C THR A 116 15.25 22.70 -1.55
N VAL A 117 16.25 22.28 -2.34
CA VAL A 117 16.19 21.10 -3.21
C VAL A 117 16.27 19.81 -2.39
N VAL A 118 17.17 19.78 -1.39
CA VAL A 118 17.27 18.66 -0.44
C VAL A 118 15.97 18.53 0.36
N LEU A 119 15.40 19.65 0.81
CA LEU A 119 14.14 19.68 1.55
C LEU A 119 12.97 19.20 0.69
N ASP A 120 12.91 19.54 -0.60
CA ASP A 120 11.92 19.00 -1.55
C ASP A 120 12.00 17.47 -1.65
N ALA A 121 13.21 16.91 -1.81
CA ALA A 121 13.42 15.47 -1.87
C ALA A 121 12.99 14.76 -0.58
N VAL A 122 13.34 15.32 0.59
CA VAL A 122 12.95 14.80 1.90
C VAL A 122 11.44 14.81 2.10
N ARG A 123 10.77 15.90 1.70
CA ARG A 123 9.32 16.02 1.84
C ARG A 123 8.57 15.02 0.95
N LYS A 124 9.06 14.79 -0.27
CA LYS A 124 8.50 13.76 -1.17
C LYS A 124 8.66 12.36 -0.61
N ASP A 125 9.83 12.06 -0.08
CA ASP A 125 10.11 10.78 0.59
C ASP A 125 9.16 10.54 1.77
N GLN A 126 9.02 11.54 2.65
CA GLN A 126 8.08 11.48 3.78
C GLN A 126 6.62 11.32 3.33
N ALA A 127 6.24 11.95 2.21
CA ALA A 127 4.92 11.77 1.64
C ALA A 127 4.68 10.33 1.15
N LEU A 128 5.69 9.70 0.54
CA LEU A 128 5.62 8.29 0.14
C LEU A 128 5.56 7.37 1.36
N ASP A 129 6.39 7.58 2.37
CA ASP A 129 6.41 6.78 3.61
C ASP A 129 5.06 6.82 4.33
N ALA A 130 4.43 7.99 4.40
CA ALA A 130 3.12 8.12 5.02
C ALA A 130 2.01 7.47 4.20
N TYR A 131 2.09 7.56 2.87
CA TYR A 131 1.17 6.87 1.98
C TYR A 131 1.32 5.35 2.06
N GLU A 132 2.55 4.83 2.18
CA GLU A 132 2.80 3.40 2.43
C GLU A 132 2.15 2.95 3.74
N ARG A 133 2.34 3.70 4.84
CA ARG A 133 1.69 3.42 6.13
C ARG A 133 0.15 3.39 6.01
N PHE A 134 -0.42 4.31 5.24
CA PHE A 134 -1.85 4.30 4.92
C PHE A 134 -2.29 3.03 4.18
N LEU A 135 -1.55 2.62 3.14
CA LEU A 135 -1.84 1.40 2.39
C LEU A 135 -1.72 0.14 3.25
N GLN A 136 -0.71 0.07 4.12
CA GLN A 136 -0.54 -1.03 5.08
C GLN A 136 -1.74 -1.13 6.02
N LYS A 137 -2.20 0.00 6.57
CA LYS A 137 -3.40 0.05 7.41
C LYS A 137 -4.64 -0.41 6.65
N LYS A 138 -4.82 0.05 5.41
CA LYS A 138 -5.95 -0.36 4.56
C LYS A 138 -5.95 -1.84 4.23
N LEU A 139 -4.78 -2.41 3.96
CA LEU A 139 -4.62 -3.84 3.71
C LEU A 139 -5.02 -4.65 4.96
N GLU A 140 -4.55 -4.23 6.13
CA GLU A 140 -4.85 -4.90 7.39
C GLU A 140 -6.35 -4.79 7.75
N GLU A 141 -6.97 -3.63 7.57
CA GLU A 141 -8.43 -3.45 7.71
C GLU A 141 -9.19 -4.42 6.80
N THR A 142 -8.83 -4.47 5.51
CA THR A 142 -9.46 -5.33 4.51
C THR A 142 -9.28 -6.81 4.86
N ARG A 143 -8.10 -7.20 5.33
CA ARG A 143 -7.81 -8.57 5.76
C ARG A 143 -8.70 -8.98 6.93
N ARG A 144 -8.81 -8.14 7.96
CA ARG A 144 -9.67 -8.39 9.14
C ARG A 144 -11.14 -8.53 8.76
N GLU A 145 -11.63 -7.66 7.88
CA GLU A 145 -12.99 -7.74 7.37
C GLU A 145 -13.23 -9.06 6.63
N ALA A 146 -12.31 -9.46 5.76
CA ALA A 146 -12.40 -10.70 5.01
C ALA A 146 -12.32 -11.95 5.93
N GLU A 147 -11.49 -11.92 6.98
CA GLU A 147 -11.41 -13.01 7.97
C GLU A 147 -12.69 -13.10 8.80
N SER A 148 -13.22 -11.96 9.26
CA SER A 148 -14.50 -11.89 9.98
C SER A 148 -15.66 -12.45 9.13
N ARG A 149 -15.75 -12.03 7.86
CA ARG A 149 -16.77 -12.52 6.93
C ARG A 149 -16.63 -14.01 6.64
N ARG A 150 -15.40 -14.52 6.50
CA ARG A 150 -15.16 -15.97 6.34
C ARG A 150 -15.64 -16.77 7.55
N ALA A 151 -15.33 -16.30 8.76
CA ALA A 151 -15.78 -16.97 9.98
C ALA A 151 -17.31 -16.98 10.12
N ALA A 152 -17.98 -15.88 9.74
CA ALA A 152 -19.44 -15.81 9.73
C ALA A 152 -20.05 -16.83 8.75
N LEU A 153 -19.55 -16.88 7.51
CA LEU A 153 -20.02 -17.84 6.50
C LEU A 153 -19.78 -19.29 6.91
N GLN A 154 -18.64 -19.60 7.54
CA GLN A 154 -18.38 -20.95 8.04
C GLN A 154 -19.38 -21.38 9.13
N LYS A 155 -19.78 -20.47 10.02
CA LYS A 155 -20.83 -20.75 11.00
C LYS A 155 -22.18 -21.00 10.35
N GLU A 156 -22.51 -20.23 9.32
CA GLU A 156 -23.76 -20.39 8.56
C GLU A 156 -23.79 -21.73 7.82
N ILE A 157 -22.68 -22.11 7.17
CA ILE A 157 -22.54 -23.43 6.52
C ILE A 157 -22.78 -24.55 7.54
N ALA A 158 -22.08 -24.50 8.69
CA ALA A 158 -22.23 -25.53 9.73
C ALA A 158 -23.67 -25.61 10.28
N ALA A 159 -24.37 -24.47 10.39
CA ALA A 159 -25.77 -24.44 10.82
C ALA A 159 -26.70 -25.09 9.78
N VAL A 160 -26.50 -24.78 8.49
CA VAL A 160 -27.28 -25.36 7.39
C VAL A 160 -27.03 -26.86 7.28
N GLU A 161 -25.78 -27.31 7.36
CA GLU A 161 -25.42 -28.73 7.36
C GLU A 161 -26.05 -29.47 8.55
N GLY A 162 -26.07 -28.85 9.74
CA GLY A 162 -26.75 -29.40 10.91
C GLY A 162 -28.27 -29.53 10.72
N MET A 163 -28.92 -28.54 10.12
CA MET A 163 -30.35 -28.62 9.80
C MET A 163 -30.66 -29.69 8.75
N LEU A 164 -29.80 -29.82 7.74
CA LEU A 164 -29.92 -30.85 6.71
C LEU A 164 -29.82 -32.24 7.33
N GLY A 165 -28.77 -32.50 8.11
CA GLY A 165 -28.59 -33.79 8.79
C GLY A 165 -29.73 -34.14 9.74
N LYS A 166 -30.30 -33.15 10.45
CA LYS A 166 -31.49 -33.35 11.28
C LYS A 166 -32.70 -33.76 10.44
N THR A 167 -32.95 -33.06 9.34
CA THR A 167 -34.09 -33.32 8.45
C THR A 167 -33.96 -34.71 7.79
N GLU A 168 -32.76 -35.08 7.35
CA GLU A 168 -32.47 -36.40 6.81
C GLU A 168 -32.72 -37.50 7.85
N GLY A 169 -32.30 -37.28 9.10
CA GLY A 169 -32.57 -38.19 10.21
C GLY A 169 -34.06 -38.36 10.52
N GLU A 170 -34.82 -37.25 10.57
CA GLU A 170 -36.28 -37.27 10.75
C GLU A 170 -36.99 -38.03 9.62
N PHE A 171 -36.56 -37.81 8.38
CA PHE A 171 -37.10 -38.51 7.21
C PHE A 171 -36.80 -40.01 7.25
N ALA A 172 -35.56 -40.40 7.58
CA ALA A 172 -35.19 -41.81 7.72
C ALA A 172 -35.99 -42.51 8.82
N ALA A 173 -36.20 -41.85 9.97
CA ALA A 173 -37.02 -42.37 11.06
C ALA A 173 -38.48 -42.57 10.62
N TRP A 174 -39.06 -41.60 9.89
CA TRP A 174 -40.40 -41.73 9.34
C TRP A 174 -40.51 -42.90 8.36
N GLN A 175 -39.53 -43.09 7.47
CA GLN A 175 -39.51 -44.22 6.54
C GLN A 175 -39.48 -45.57 7.26
N ALA A 176 -38.69 -45.69 8.34
CA ALA A 176 -38.64 -46.90 9.15
C ALA A 176 -39.99 -47.20 9.82
N ALA A 177 -40.60 -46.18 10.44
CA ALA A 177 -41.92 -46.30 11.06
C ALA A 177 -43.00 -46.70 10.03
N LYS A 178 -42.97 -46.09 8.84
CA LYS A 178 -43.88 -46.42 7.74
C LYS A 178 -43.76 -47.89 7.34
N ARG A 179 -42.54 -48.40 7.11
CA ARG A 179 -42.33 -49.81 6.73
C ARG A 179 -42.82 -50.78 7.82
N GLY A 180 -42.58 -50.44 9.09
CA GLY A 180 -43.12 -51.21 10.21
C GLY A 180 -44.65 -51.28 10.16
N LYS A 181 -45.30 -50.13 9.90
CA LYS A 181 -46.77 -50.10 9.78
C LYS A 181 -47.29 -50.86 8.56
N GLU A 182 -46.60 -50.78 7.43
CA GLU A 182 -46.94 -51.53 6.22
C GLU A 182 -46.83 -53.04 6.46
N ALA A 183 -45.84 -53.50 7.23
CA ALA A 183 -45.70 -54.91 7.60
C ALA A 183 -46.87 -55.39 8.49
N GLU A 184 -47.24 -54.62 9.52
CA GLU A 184 -48.41 -54.93 10.37
C GLU A 184 -49.71 -55.02 9.55
N LEU A 185 -49.92 -54.08 8.62
CA LEU A 185 -51.09 -54.09 7.75
C LEU A 185 -51.08 -55.29 6.80
N ALA A 186 -49.92 -55.63 6.24
CA ALA A 186 -49.78 -56.80 5.37
C ALA A 186 -50.11 -58.10 6.11
N GLU A 187 -49.60 -58.27 7.33
CA GLU A 187 -49.91 -59.42 8.20
C GLU A 187 -51.41 -59.51 8.51
N ALA A 188 -52.05 -58.38 8.85
CA ALA A 188 -53.49 -58.35 9.12
C ALA A 188 -54.35 -58.69 7.89
N LEU A 189 -53.89 -58.32 6.68
CA LEU A 189 -54.58 -58.60 5.42
C LEU A 189 -54.28 -60.00 4.87
N GLU A 190 -53.20 -60.65 5.30
CA GLU A 190 -52.76 -61.96 4.79
C GLU A 190 -53.87 -63.03 4.89
N PRO A 191 -54.59 -63.21 6.02
CA PRO A 191 -55.68 -64.19 6.08
C PRO A 191 -56.81 -63.89 5.09
N LEU A 192 -57.16 -62.62 4.88
CA LEU A 192 -58.22 -62.23 3.94
C LEU A 192 -57.82 -62.53 2.49
N LEU A 193 -56.54 -62.35 2.16
CA LEU A 193 -55.99 -62.62 0.83
C LEU A 193 -55.75 -64.12 0.59
N ALA A 194 -55.38 -64.88 1.62
CA ALA A 194 -55.18 -66.33 1.56
C ALA A 194 -56.48 -67.11 1.28
N HIS A 195 -57.64 -66.56 1.68
CA HIS A 195 -58.96 -67.14 1.41
C HIS A 195 -59.51 -66.76 0.03
N GLY A 196 -58.69 -66.17 -0.85
CA GLY A 196 -59.02 -65.78 -2.23
C GLY A 196 -59.41 -66.92 -3.19
N LYS A 197 -59.61 -68.16 -2.72
CA LYS A 197 -60.61 -69.07 -3.32
C LYS A 197 -61.97 -68.82 -2.68
N ILE A 198 -62.46 -67.58 -2.75
CA ILE A 198 -63.91 -67.35 -2.58
C ILE A 198 -64.53 -67.87 -3.86
N SER A 199 -65.00 -69.12 -3.80
CA SER A 199 -65.80 -69.75 -4.84
C SER A 199 -66.93 -68.79 -5.23
N ARG A 200 -66.90 -68.28 -6.47
CA ARG A 200 -68.08 -67.67 -7.07
C ARG A 200 -69.12 -68.80 -7.25
N SER A 201 -70.14 -68.82 -6.41
CA SER A 201 -71.43 -69.43 -6.73
C SER A 201 -72.30 -68.42 -7.46
#